data_AF-A0A0E2B990-F1
#
_entry.id   AF-A0A0E2B990-F1
#
_cell.length_a   1.000
_cell.length_b   1.000
_cell.length_c   1.000
_cell.angle_alpha   90.00
_cell.angle_beta   90.00
_cell.angle_gamma   90.00
#
_symmetry.space_group_name_H-M   'P 1'
#
loop_
_entity.id
_entity.type
_entity.pdbx_description
1 polymer ?
#
loop_
_entity_poly.entity_id
_entity_poly.type
_entity_poly.pdbx_seq_one_letter_code
_entity_poly.pdbx_strand_id
1 'polypeptide(L)'
;MSLNSSFFLFTSIFFGSLSGKFFRVVLLFVFLSTQTCSPKKKFCSSKECQIGAVLIAILSESASAEWEYENGEEYQGGREMTSFEFGSMAFRQFARNAPLSSISQYTVGQTVFEVPWIPGFSAAIPDRDGLGPLFHTNACSACHAANGRTLEEDGENLISSLVRLSVGNDSSREEPNYGGQFQPNSVQGVAKEGDVSLAYREIVGEFEDGTKYTLRSPLLVFSNLGYGPFSNDTRTSVRVPPQVIGLGLLETIPEDTILALADPDDRDGNGISGRPNYVRNLNGIGSTLGRFGWKANNTDLTRQSSAAFLGDLGITSPMFQNENCTDAQVQCRASRNGGSPEIAHNRIAAISNYLKLIAVPARRKADNESVLLGKKIFFQAGCKNCHLPKIQTGLNESFPELSNQTIRPYTDLLLHDMGEGLADNRPDEEANGREWRTPPLWGIGLFEEVNGHTRYLHDGRARNLMEAILWHGGESESSKNYILKLDVRDRAHLVNFLKSL
;
A
#
# COMPACT_ATOMS: atom_id res chain seq x y z
N MET A 1 16.52 -8.58 -64.36
CA MET A 1 16.95 -9.98 -64.56
C MET A 1 17.81 -10.38 -63.37
N SER A 2 17.47 -11.53 -62.76
CA SER A 2 18.20 -12.23 -61.68
C SER A 2 18.23 -11.58 -60.28
N LEU A 3 17.20 -11.89 -59.47
CA LEU A 3 17.23 -11.82 -58.01
C LEU A 3 17.93 -13.07 -57.46
N ASN A 4 18.91 -12.91 -56.57
CA ASN A 4 19.53 -14.02 -55.83
C ASN A 4 19.07 -13.97 -54.37
N SER A 5 18.15 -14.85 -54.02
CA SER A 5 17.41 -14.92 -52.75
C SER A 5 18.18 -15.60 -51.60
N SER A 6 19.50 -15.57 -51.59
CA SER A 6 20.31 -16.33 -50.61
C SER A 6 20.99 -15.48 -49.53
N PHE A 7 20.81 -14.15 -49.53
CA PHE A 7 21.42 -13.27 -48.52
C PHE A 7 20.50 -12.94 -47.33
N PHE A 8 19.20 -13.26 -47.43
CA PHE A 8 18.20 -12.95 -46.40
C PHE A 8 17.93 -14.07 -45.38
N LEU A 9 18.59 -15.24 -45.52
CA LEU A 9 18.33 -16.39 -44.64
C LEU A 9 19.40 -16.65 -43.57
N PHE A 10 20.52 -15.93 -43.57
CA PHE A 10 21.62 -16.15 -42.61
C PHE A 10 21.70 -15.10 -41.48
N THR A 11 20.96 -13.99 -41.58
CA THR A 11 20.94 -12.95 -40.54
C THR A 11 19.81 -13.11 -39.52
N SER A 12 18.87 -14.03 -39.75
CA SER A 12 17.72 -14.29 -38.86
C SER A 12 17.96 -15.40 -37.84
N ILE A 13 19.07 -16.14 -37.90
CA ILE A 13 19.35 -17.27 -36.99
C ILE A 13 20.38 -16.95 -35.89
N PHE A 14 21.11 -15.83 -35.97
CA PHE A 14 22.17 -15.50 -35.01
C PHE A 14 21.93 -14.28 -34.09
N PHE A 15 20.78 -13.58 -34.21
CA PHE A 15 20.44 -12.45 -33.33
C PHE A 15 18.98 -12.52 -32.84
N GLY A 16 18.67 -13.54 -32.04
CA GLY A 16 17.37 -13.71 -31.39
C GLY A 16 17.19 -12.95 -30.07
N SER A 17 18.13 -12.07 -29.66
CA SER A 17 18.14 -11.52 -28.30
C SER A 17 18.89 -10.18 -28.18
N LEU A 18 18.58 -9.18 -29.00
CA LEU A 18 19.06 -7.82 -28.77
C LEU A 18 17.95 -6.80 -29.02
N SER A 19 17.63 -6.06 -27.96
CA SER A 19 16.58 -5.03 -27.92
C SER A 19 16.84 -3.90 -28.92
N GLY A 20 15.74 -3.28 -29.37
CA GLY A 20 15.67 -2.42 -30.56
C GLY A 20 16.54 -1.15 -30.60
N LYS A 21 17.32 -0.84 -29.56
CA LYS A 21 18.28 0.28 -29.59
C LYS A 21 19.62 -0.13 -30.22
N PHE A 22 20.14 -1.31 -29.93
CA PHE A 22 21.45 -1.75 -30.44
C PHE A 22 21.40 -2.10 -31.94
N PHE A 23 20.30 -2.73 -32.37
CA PHE A 23 20.08 -3.10 -33.77
C PHE A 23 19.99 -1.86 -34.70
N ARG A 24 19.44 -0.74 -34.20
CA ARG A 24 19.31 0.52 -34.95
C ARG A 24 20.64 1.26 -35.08
N VAL A 25 21.50 1.22 -34.06
CA VAL A 25 22.84 1.83 -34.09
C VAL A 25 23.77 1.09 -35.05
N VAL A 26 23.69 -0.25 -35.08
CA VAL A 26 24.47 -1.09 -36.00
C VAL A 26 24.06 -0.88 -37.46
N LEU A 27 22.76 -0.77 -37.75
CA LEU A 27 22.28 -0.42 -39.09
C LEU A 27 22.73 0.97 -39.55
N LEU A 28 22.78 1.95 -38.64
CA LEU A 28 23.29 3.31 -38.92
C LEU A 28 24.78 3.30 -39.29
N PHE A 29 25.59 2.52 -38.56
CA PHE A 29 27.02 2.36 -38.83
C PHE A 29 27.29 1.68 -40.18
N VAL A 30 26.49 0.67 -40.53
CA VAL A 30 26.57 0.00 -41.85
C VAL A 30 26.14 0.96 -42.97
N PHE A 31 25.13 1.80 -42.75
CA PHE A 31 24.69 2.80 -43.74
C PHE A 31 25.72 3.94 -43.96
N LEU A 32 26.40 4.38 -42.89
CA LEU A 32 27.47 5.39 -42.97
C LEU A 32 28.77 4.82 -43.57
N SER A 33 29.04 3.53 -43.39
CA SER A 33 30.23 2.85 -43.94
C SER A 33 30.14 2.53 -45.44
N THR A 34 28.94 2.53 -46.02
CA THR A 34 28.72 2.27 -47.46
C THR A 34 28.72 3.54 -48.32
N GLN A 35 28.80 4.73 -47.72
CA GLN A 35 29.07 5.97 -48.45
C GLN A 35 30.56 6.29 -48.42
N THR A 36 31.24 5.96 -49.52
CA THR A 36 32.64 6.29 -49.79
C THR A 36 32.85 7.80 -49.92
N CYS A 37 33.03 8.50 -48.79
CA CYS A 37 33.53 9.87 -48.80
C CYS A 37 35.05 9.87 -49.00
N SER A 38 35.49 10.12 -50.23
CA SER A 38 36.92 10.29 -50.56
C SER A 38 37.43 11.65 -50.05
N PRO A 39 38.64 11.75 -49.47
CA PRO A 39 39.12 12.97 -48.85
C PRO A 39 39.78 13.86 -49.90
N LYS A 40 38.99 14.60 -50.69
CA LYS A 40 39.47 15.80 -51.43
C LYS A 40 38.32 16.59 -52.06
N LYS A 41 38.17 17.83 -51.57
CA LYS A 41 37.50 19.02 -52.14
C LYS A 41 35.97 19.18 -51.98
N LYS A 42 35.67 20.37 -51.42
CA LYS A 42 34.51 21.27 -51.56
C LYS A 42 33.18 20.85 -50.93
N PHE A 43 32.76 21.67 -49.96
CA PHE A 43 31.41 21.90 -49.45
C PHE A 43 30.31 21.15 -50.20
N CYS A 44 29.70 20.17 -49.52
CA CYS A 44 28.42 19.59 -49.90
C CYS A 44 27.34 20.68 -49.88
N SER A 45 27.01 21.24 -51.04
CA SER A 45 25.73 21.91 -51.26
C SER A 45 24.78 20.92 -51.95
N SER A 46 24.12 20.07 -51.17
CA SER A 46 23.00 19.28 -51.66
C SER A 46 21.98 19.10 -50.53
N LYS A 47 20.71 18.99 -50.91
CA LYS A 47 19.56 18.76 -50.03
C LYS A 47 19.72 17.53 -49.11
N GLU A 48 20.73 16.69 -49.35
CA GLU A 48 21.07 15.50 -48.56
C GLU A 48 21.65 15.84 -47.17
N CYS A 49 22.36 16.97 -47.01
CA CYS A 49 22.83 17.42 -45.70
C CYS A 49 21.68 17.98 -44.83
N GLN A 50 20.64 18.55 -45.47
CA GLN A 50 19.43 18.98 -44.76
C GLN A 50 18.58 17.77 -44.33
N ILE A 51 18.56 16.69 -45.10
CA ILE A 51 17.85 15.45 -44.72
C ILE A 51 18.58 14.74 -43.57
N GLY A 52 19.92 14.76 -43.53
CA GLY A 52 20.69 14.26 -42.39
C GLY A 52 20.48 15.07 -41.10
N ALA A 53 20.44 16.40 -41.19
CA ALA A 53 20.14 17.26 -40.04
C ALA A 53 18.68 17.14 -39.55
N VAL A 54 17.73 16.95 -40.47
CA VAL A 54 16.31 16.72 -40.14
C VAL A 54 16.10 15.32 -39.55
N LEU A 55 16.83 14.28 -40.00
CA LEU A 55 16.79 12.96 -39.38
C LEU A 55 17.41 12.93 -37.98
N ILE A 56 18.46 13.71 -37.71
CA ILE A 56 19.02 13.86 -36.37
C ILE A 56 18.06 14.64 -35.45
N ALA A 57 17.36 15.66 -35.98
CA ALA A 57 16.34 16.40 -35.24
C ALA A 57 15.05 15.60 -34.97
N ILE A 58 14.66 14.69 -35.89
CA ILE A 58 13.52 13.77 -35.72
C ILE A 58 13.90 12.58 -34.81
N LEU A 59 15.18 12.20 -34.74
CA LEU A 59 15.68 11.23 -33.77
C LEU A 59 16.02 11.85 -32.41
N SER A 60 15.94 13.18 -32.29
CA SER A 60 16.03 13.93 -31.04
C SER A 60 14.67 14.45 -30.58
N GLU A 61 13.58 13.72 -30.84
CA GLU A 61 12.50 13.69 -29.84
C GLU A 61 13.14 13.14 -28.57
N SER A 62 13.64 14.04 -27.73
CA SER A 62 13.95 13.72 -26.35
C SER A 62 12.69 13.09 -25.80
N ALA A 63 12.69 11.76 -25.63
CA ALA A 63 11.68 11.11 -24.82
C ALA A 63 11.63 11.93 -23.52
N SER A 64 10.50 12.61 -23.29
CA SER A 64 10.27 13.41 -22.10
C SER A 64 10.74 12.59 -20.92
N ALA A 65 11.62 13.16 -20.10
CA ALA A 65 12.17 12.41 -19.00
C ALA A 65 11.03 11.95 -18.10
N GLU A 66 11.05 10.71 -17.62
CA GLU A 66 9.92 10.06 -16.93
C GLU A 66 9.43 10.82 -15.66
N TRP A 67 10.27 11.72 -15.15
CA TRP A 67 10.01 12.58 -14.00
C TRP A 67 9.53 14.00 -14.36
N GLU A 68 9.38 14.34 -15.64
CA GLU A 68 8.72 15.59 -16.05
C GLU A 68 7.25 15.61 -15.61
N TYR A 69 6.67 16.81 -15.55
CA TYR A 69 5.25 16.97 -15.27
C TYR A 69 4.43 16.36 -16.40
N GLU A 70 3.58 15.40 -16.07
CA GLU A 70 2.56 14.90 -16.96
C GLU A 70 1.20 15.56 -16.66
N ASN A 71 0.51 16.01 -17.71
CA ASN A 71 -0.83 16.58 -17.57
C ASN A 71 -1.78 15.63 -16.84
N GLY A 72 -2.39 16.12 -15.76
CA GLY A 72 -3.33 15.36 -14.94
C GLY A 72 -2.68 14.56 -13.81
N GLU A 73 -1.42 14.84 -13.46
CA GLU A 73 -0.78 14.33 -12.25
C GLU A 73 -1.49 14.73 -10.96
N GLU A 74 -2.33 15.77 -10.99
CA GLU A 74 -3.23 16.16 -9.91
C GLU A 74 -4.27 15.07 -9.60
N TYR A 75 -4.72 14.32 -10.61
CA TYR A 75 -5.80 13.34 -10.50
C TYR A 75 -5.28 11.98 -10.02
N GLN A 76 -4.88 11.89 -8.75
CA GLN A 76 -4.34 10.65 -8.16
C GLN A 76 -5.36 9.50 -8.13
N GLY A 77 -6.64 9.80 -7.88
CA GLY A 77 -7.73 8.85 -7.97
C GLY A 77 -8.30 8.69 -9.39
N GLY A 78 -7.65 9.26 -10.41
CA GLY A 78 -8.26 9.42 -11.73
C GLY A 78 -9.25 10.59 -11.78
N ARG A 79 -9.85 10.85 -12.95
CA ARG A 79 -10.67 12.05 -13.19
C ARG A 79 -11.95 12.09 -12.37
N GLU A 80 -12.53 10.93 -12.08
CA GLU A 80 -13.82 10.85 -11.38
C GLU A 80 -13.66 10.75 -9.86
N MET A 81 -12.63 10.04 -9.39
CA MET A 81 -12.44 9.73 -7.96
C MET A 81 -11.35 10.56 -7.28
N THR A 82 -10.99 11.71 -7.86
CA THR A 82 -10.11 12.68 -7.21
C THR A 82 -10.90 13.84 -6.59
N SER A 83 -10.66 14.12 -5.32
CA SER A 83 -11.17 15.29 -4.61
C SER A 83 -10.09 16.37 -4.44
N PHE A 84 -10.49 17.64 -4.45
CA PHE A 84 -9.57 18.78 -4.29
C PHE A 84 -9.65 19.40 -2.88
N GLU A 85 -10.09 18.62 -1.89
CA GLU A 85 -10.06 19.03 -0.49
C GLU A 85 -8.77 18.63 0.21
N PHE A 86 -8.17 19.58 0.93
CA PHE A 86 -6.84 19.43 1.52
C PHE A 86 -6.78 19.67 3.03
N GLY A 87 -7.90 20.02 3.67
CA GLY A 87 -7.98 20.17 5.13
C GLY A 87 -8.23 18.85 5.86
N SER A 88 -8.56 18.92 7.14
CA SER A 88 -8.88 17.75 7.99
C SER A 88 -9.97 16.82 7.45
N MET A 89 -10.78 17.28 6.49
CA MET A 89 -11.82 16.50 5.81
C MET A 89 -11.36 15.84 4.50
N ALA A 90 -10.08 15.94 4.12
CA ALA A 90 -9.57 15.48 2.83
C ALA A 90 -9.84 13.99 2.56
N PHE A 91 -9.84 13.15 3.59
CA PHE A 91 -10.06 11.70 3.46
C PHE A 91 -11.53 11.29 3.58
N ARG A 92 -12.45 12.23 3.77
CA ARG A 92 -13.90 11.99 3.92
C ARG A 92 -14.70 12.44 2.70
N GLN A 93 -14.05 12.47 1.54
CA GLN A 93 -14.66 12.91 0.30
C GLN A 93 -15.10 11.72 -0.54
N PHE A 94 -16.13 11.90 -1.36
CA PHE A 94 -16.52 11.00 -2.45
C PHE A 94 -16.26 11.70 -3.80
N ALA A 95 -16.51 11.01 -4.92
CA ALA A 95 -16.31 11.56 -6.26
C ALA A 95 -17.09 12.88 -6.48
N ARG A 96 -16.46 13.87 -7.10
CA ARG A 96 -17.06 15.21 -7.32
C ARG A 96 -18.39 15.18 -8.08
N ASN A 97 -18.50 14.27 -9.05
CA ASN A 97 -19.70 14.09 -9.89
C ASN A 97 -20.39 12.76 -9.59
N ALA A 98 -20.26 12.23 -8.37
CA ALA A 98 -20.87 10.97 -7.98
C ALA A 98 -22.39 10.97 -8.24
N PRO A 99 -22.96 9.90 -8.81
CA PRO A 99 -24.41 9.79 -8.95
C PRO A 99 -25.08 9.71 -7.56
N LEU A 100 -26.34 10.16 -7.49
CA LEU A 100 -27.10 10.15 -6.22
C LEU A 100 -27.16 8.76 -5.55
N SER A 101 -27.14 7.69 -6.35
CA SER A 101 -27.06 6.32 -5.86
C SER A 101 -25.76 6.07 -5.08
N SER A 102 -24.61 6.49 -5.60
CA SER A 102 -23.33 6.35 -4.92
C SER A 102 -23.25 7.23 -3.68
N ILE A 103 -23.76 8.46 -3.73
CA ILE A 103 -23.82 9.35 -2.54
C ILE A 103 -24.67 8.70 -1.44
N SER A 104 -25.80 8.09 -1.79
CA SER A 104 -26.64 7.35 -0.85
C SER A 104 -25.89 6.16 -0.23
N GLN A 105 -25.23 5.33 -1.05
CA GLN A 105 -24.43 4.20 -0.57
C GLN A 105 -23.28 4.63 0.35
N TYR A 106 -22.56 5.69 -0.02
CA TYR A 106 -21.53 6.31 0.80
C TYR A 106 -22.08 6.72 2.17
N THR A 107 -23.19 7.47 2.19
CA THR A 107 -23.77 8.02 3.43
C THR A 107 -24.28 6.92 4.36
N VAL A 108 -24.93 5.88 3.81
CA VAL A 108 -25.41 4.74 4.60
C VAL A 108 -24.24 3.97 5.20
N GLY A 109 -23.22 3.64 4.40
CA GLY A 109 -22.05 2.92 4.90
C GLY A 109 -21.20 3.74 5.88
N GLN A 110 -21.11 5.06 5.69
CA GLN A 110 -20.46 5.97 6.63
C GLN A 110 -21.06 5.86 8.03
N THR A 111 -22.38 5.73 8.12
CA THR A 111 -23.07 5.56 9.41
C THR A 111 -22.63 4.27 10.10
N VAL A 112 -22.44 3.17 9.35
CA VAL A 112 -21.92 1.90 9.89
C VAL A 112 -20.46 2.04 10.36
N PHE A 113 -19.67 2.86 9.67
CA PHE A 113 -18.25 3.09 10.00
C PHE A 113 -18.05 3.94 11.26
N GLU A 114 -18.89 4.97 11.43
CA GLU A 114 -18.68 6.01 12.43
C GLU A 114 -19.41 5.74 13.74
N VAL A 115 -20.57 5.10 13.69
CA VAL A 115 -21.42 4.94 14.86
C VAL A 115 -20.92 3.80 15.75
N PRO A 116 -20.67 4.04 17.06
CA PRO A 116 -20.21 3.00 17.95
C PRO A 116 -21.24 1.89 18.17
N TRP A 117 -20.76 0.64 18.16
CA TRP A 117 -21.48 -0.54 18.59
C TRP A 117 -21.56 -0.60 20.12
N ILE A 118 -22.61 -1.24 20.62
CA ILE A 118 -22.85 -1.42 22.04
C ILE A 118 -22.86 -2.91 22.37
N PRO A 119 -22.43 -3.30 23.58
CA PRO A 119 -22.54 -4.68 24.04
C PRO A 119 -23.94 -5.21 23.82
N GLY A 120 -24.03 -6.48 23.41
CA GLY A 120 -25.28 -7.22 23.17
C GLY A 120 -26.40 -6.89 24.18
N PHE A 121 -27.67 -7.02 23.79
CA PHE A 121 -28.89 -6.94 24.63
C PHE A 121 -29.55 -5.57 24.78
N SER A 122 -29.20 -4.57 23.97
CA SER A 122 -30.03 -3.37 23.90
C SER A 122 -31.19 -3.57 22.93
N ALA A 123 -32.29 -4.16 23.41
CA ALA A 123 -33.56 -4.13 22.68
C ALA A 123 -34.04 -2.69 22.37
N ALA A 124 -33.47 -1.69 23.06
CA ALA A 124 -33.72 -0.28 22.82
C ALA A 124 -33.00 0.27 21.57
N ILE A 125 -31.90 -0.36 21.12
CA ILE A 125 -31.12 0.10 19.96
C ILE A 125 -30.61 -1.11 19.13
N PRO A 126 -31.51 -1.89 18.50
CA PRO A 126 -31.15 -3.10 17.77
C PRO A 126 -30.19 -2.82 16.60
N ASP A 127 -30.20 -1.59 16.08
CA ASP A 127 -29.32 -1.18 14.98
C ASP A 127 -27.85 -0.98 15.38
N ARG A 128 -27.48 -1.11 16.66
CA ARG A 128 -26.11 -0.93 17.16
C ARG A 128 -25.66 -2.07 18.06
N ASP A 129 -26.47 -3.12 18.15
CA ASP A 129 -26.27 -4.24 19.05
C ASP A 129 -25.22 -5.22 18.53
N GLY A 130 -24.59 -5.95 19.44
CA GLY A 130 -23.70 -7.07 19.10
C GLY A 130 -22.20 -6.77 19.16
N LEU A 131 -21.75 -5.72 19.87
CA LEU A 131 -20.32 -5.59 20.22
C LEU A 131 -19.89 -6.85 20.99
N GLY A 132 -18.79 -7.46 20.54
CA GLY A 132 -18.32 -8.74 21.07
C GLY A 132 -17.83 -8.66 22.52
N PRO A 133 -17.72 -9.81 23.20
CA PRO A 133 -17.28 -9.87 24.60
C PRO A 133 -15.82 -9.40 24.82
N LEU A 134 -14.96 -9.63 23.83
CA LEU A 134 -13.61 -9.11 23.73
C LEU A 134 -13.51 -8.32 22.42
N PHE A 135 -12.91 -7.15 22.47
CA PHE A 135 -12.82 -6.25 21.32
C PHE A 135 -11.63 -5.30 21.45
N HIS A 136 -11.21 -4.75 20.32
CA HIS A 136 -10.15 -3.75 20.28
C HIS A 136 -10.73 -2.36 20.49
N THR A 137 -11.79 -2.04 19.74
CA THR A 137 -12.57 -0.81 19.88
C THR A 137 -14.05 -1.06 19.56
N ASN A 138 -14.90 -0.04 19.66
CA ASN A 138 -16.34 -0.17 19.40
C ASN A 138 -16.83 0.53 18.12
N ALA A 139 -15.94 1.16 17.34
CA ALA A 139 -16.29 1.75 16.04
C ALA A 139 -15.10 1.67 15.09
N CYS A 140 -15.33 1.47 13.79
CA CYS A 140 -14.26 1.50 12.79
C CYS A 140 -13.53 2.85 12.81
N SER A 141 -14.29 3.94 12.95
CA SER A 141 -13.76 5.31 13.05
C SER A 141 -12.87 5.58 14.26
N ALA A 142 -12.89 4.75 15.30
CA ALA A 142 -12.01 4.93 16.46
C ALA A 142 -10.54 4.65 16.08
N CYS A 143 -10.29 3.61 15.27
CA CYS A 143 -8.96 3.34 14.72
C CYS A 143 -8.69 4.14 13.43
N HIS A 144 -9.74 4.42 12.64
CA HIS A 144 -9.64 5.12 11.37
C HIS A 144 -10.26 6.52 11.45
N ALA A 145 -9.83 7.33 12.42
CA ALA A 145 -10.38 8.66 12.63
C ALA A 145 -10.28 9.50 11.35
N ALA A 146 -11.42 10.10 10.95
CA ALA A 146 -11.54 10.84 9.69
C ALA A 146 -11.06 10.07 8.43
N ASN A 147 -11.18 8.74 8.42
CA ASN A 147 -10.65 7.82 7.38
C ASN A 147 -9.11 7.77 7.30
N GLY A 148 -8.46 8.38 8.29
CA GLY A 148 -7.02 8.43 8.44
C GLY A 148 -6.50 7.31 9.32
N ARG A 149 -5.50 7.66 10.12
CA ARG A 149 -4.68 6.73 10.90
C ARG A 149 -4.65 7.22 12.34
N THR A 150 -5.44 6.63 13.22
CA THR A 150 -5.34 6.95 14.65
C THR A 150 -4.07 6.32 15.23
N LEU A 151 -3.39 7.04 16.11
CA LEU A 151 -2.23 6.54 16.85
C LEU A 151 -2.20 7.12 18.26
N GLU A 152 -1.74 6.32 19.21
CA GLU A 152 -1.65 6.63 20.63
C GLU A 152 -0.40 7.43 20.98
N GLU A 153 -0.41 8.20 22.07
CA GLU A 153 0.82 8.84 22.53
C GLU A 153 1.84 7.81 23.04
N ASP A 154 3.12 8.17 23.00
CA ASP A 154 4.18 7.24 23.40
C ASP A 154 4.02 6.86 24.88
N GLY A 155 3.93 5.55 25.16
CA GLY A 155 3.72 5.00 26.50
C GLY A 155 2.26 4.75 26.89
N GLU A 156 1.30 5.24 26.10
CA GLU A 156 -0.11 4.89 26.29
C GLU A 156 -0.40 3.44 25.86
N ASN A 157 -1.52 2.92 26.36
CA ASN A 157 -2.01 1.61 25.95
C ASN A 157 -2.48 1.65 24.49
N LEU A 158 -2.14 0.62 23.72
CA LEU A 158 -2.56 0.48 22.33
C LEU A 158 -4.03 0.07 22.26
N ILE A 159 -4.89 1.03 21.95
CA ILE A 159 -6.35 0.90 21.82
C ILE A 159 -6.86 1.21 20.41
N SER A 160 -5.96 1.64 19.53
CA SER A 160 -6.15 1.92 18.10
C SER A 160 -5.20 1.11 17.24
N SER A 161 -3.92 1.03 17.62
CA SER A 161 -2.93 0.15 17.00
C SER A 161 -3.18 -1.30 17.43
N LEU A 162 -3.26 -2.20 16.46
CA LEU A 162 -3.50 -3.62 16.71
C LEU A 162 -2.19 -4.34 17.04
N VAL A 163 -2.25 -5.38 17.87
CA VAL A 163 -1.13 -6.33 18.05
C VAL A 163 -1.58 -7.71 17.60
N ARG A 164 -1.08 -8.15 16.45
CA ARG A 164 -1.34 -9.50 15.93
C ARG A 164 -0.45 -10.50 16.64
N LEU A 165 -1.02 -11.66 16.95
CA LEU A 165 -0.36 -12.75 17.64
C LEU A 165 -0.32 -14.00 16.74
N SER A 166 0.65 -14.87 16.95
CA SER A 166 0.73 -16.23 16.40
C SER A 166 1.77 -17.03 17.19
N VAL A 167 1.85 -18.34 16.96
CA VAL A 167 2.90 -19.19 17.53
C VAL A 167 3.67 -19.96 16.47
N GLY A 168 4.99 -19.95 16.57
CA GLY A 168 5.86 -20.64 15.60
C GLY A 168 5.81 -20.04 14.18
N ASN A 169 6.16 -20.86 13.19
CA ASN A 169 6.32 -20.46 11.78
C ASN A 169 5.07 -20.69 10.90
N ASP A 170 3.98 -21.19 11.47
CA ASP A 170 2.74 -21.48 10.73
C ASP A 170 1.77 -20.31 10.94
N SER A 171 1.38 -19.64 9.84
CA SER A 171 0.45 -18.50 9.89
C SER A 171 -0.94 -18.86 10.39
N SER A 172 -1.32 -20.15 10.37
CA SER A 172 -2.60 -20.63 10.88
C SER A 172 -2.62 -20.92 12.38
N ARG A 173 -1.46 -20.92 13.04
CA ARG A 173 -1.37 -21.20 14.48
C ARG A 173 -1.45 -19.91 15.30
N GLU A 174 -2.60 -19.72 15.91
CA GLU A 174 -2.88 -18.62 16.82
C GLU A 174 -2.28 -18.83 18.21
N GLU A 175 -2.18 -17.74 18.98
CA GLU A 175 -1.76 -17.81 20.38
C GLU A 175 -2.85 -18.52 21.23
N PRO A 176 -2.53 -19.57 22.01
CA PRO A 176 -3.55 -20.40 22.65
C PRO A 176 -4.46 -19.70 23.66
N ASN A 177 -3.97 -18.67 24.34
CA ASN A 177 -4.69 -17.94 25.37
C ASN A 177 -5.34 -16.67 24.81
N TYR A 178 -4.76 -16.06 23.78
CA TYR A 178 -5.06 -14.71 23.28
C TYR A 178 -5.46 -14.66 21.79
N GLY A 179 -5.50 -15.79 21.09
CA GLY A 179 -5.94 -15.88 19.69
C GLY A 179 -4.97 -15.22 18.70
N GLY A 180 -5.50 -14.79 17.54
CA GLY A 180 -4.72 -14.15 16.48
C GLY A 180 -4.50 -12.63 16.62
N GLN A 181 -5.17 -11.98 17.58
CA GLN A 181 -5.09 -10.54 17.83
C GLN A 181 -5.40 -10.25 19.31
N PHE A 182 -4.52 -9.49 19.96
CA PHE A 182 -4.69 -9.07 21.35
C PHE A 182 -5.83 -8.07 21.50
N GLN A 183 -6.73 -8.29 22.46
CA GLN A 183 -7.95 -7.52 22.73
C GLN A 183 -7.85 -6.73 24.05
N PRO A 184 -7.51 -5.43 24.03
CA PRO A 184 -7.34 -4.63 25.24
C PRO A 184 -8.64 -4.31 25.97
N ASN A 185 -9.81 -4.50 25.36
CA ASN A 185 -11.11 -4.17 25.94
C ASN A 185 -12.03 -5.39 26.05
N SER A 186 -12.96 -5.32 27.01
CA SER A 186 -13.97 -6.35 27.23
C SER A 186 -15.28 -5.76 27.75
N VAL A 187 -16.36 -6.52 27.59
CA VAL A 187 -17.67 -6.21 28.19
C VAL A 187 -17.71 -6.60 29.67
N GLN A 188 -18.73 -6.13 30.39
CA GLN A 188 -18.92 -6.47 31.79
C GLN A 188 -19.07 -7.99 31.98
N GLY A 189 -18.32 -8.56 32.94
CA GLY A 189 -18.36 -9.99 33.26
C GLY A 189 -17.37 -10.84 32.46
N VAL A 190 -16.64 -10.24 31.52
CA VAL A 190 -15.53 -10.87 30.79
C VAL A 190 -14.25 -10.13 31.15
N ALA A 191 -13.21 -10.85 31.56
CA ALA A 191 -11.89 -10.24 31.80
C ALA A 191 -11.28 -9.78 30.47
N LYS A 192 -10.76 -8.55 30.39
CA LYS A 192 -9.95 -8.12 29.24
C LYS A 192 -8.67 -8.95 29.14
N GLU A 193 -8.05 -9.00 27.96
CA GLU A 193 -6.84 -9.80 27.76
C GLU A 193 -5.62 -9.21 28.47
N GLY A 194 -5.58 -7.89 28.64
CA GLY A 194 -4.58 -7.17 29.42
C GLY A 194 -4.33 -5.77 28.88
N ASP A 195 -3.13 -5.27 29.13
CA ASP A 195 -2.66 -3.98 28.67
C ASP A 195 -1.40 -4.17 27.81
N VAL A 196 -1.26 -3.38 26.75
CA VAL A 196 -0.08 -3.38 25.90
C VAL A 196 0.29 -1.96 25.52
N SER A 197 1.56 -1.59 25.63
CA SER A 197 2.09 -0.28 25.23
C SER A 197 3.39 -0.43 24.44
N LEU A 198 3.90 0.68 23.90
CA LEU A 198 5.18 0.73 23.22
C LEU A 198 6.22 1.51 24.02
N ALA A 199 7.36 0.86 24.24
CA ALA A 199 8.62 1.54 24.52
C ALA A 199 9.43 1.65 23.23
N TYR A 200 10.42 2.54 23.21
CA TYR A 200 11.27 2.76 22.04
C TYR A 200 12.75 2.72 22.38
N ARG A 201 13.53 2.07 21.52
CA ARG A 201 14.99 2.16 21.51
C ARG A 201 15.43 3.09 20.39
N GLU A 202 16.17 4.14 20.74
CA GLU A 202 16.75 5.06 19.76
C GLU A 202 17.96 4.45 19.04
N ILE A 203 18.11 4.82 17.77
CA ILE A 203 19.20 4.42 16.89
C ILE A 203 19.72 5.69 16.23
N VAL A 204 20.94 6.09 16.55
CA VAL A 204 21.57 7.28 15.96
C VAL A 204 22.28 6.90 14.67
N GLY A 205 22.21 7.78 13.68
CA GLY A 205 22.97 7.66 12.44
C GLY A 205 23.31 9.02 11.85
N GLU A 206 23.96 9.01 10.69
CA GLU A 206 24.45 10.21 10.02
C GLU A 206 24.37 10.03 8.50
N PHE A 207 23.98 11.08 7.78
CA PHE A 207 24.08 11.18 6.33
C PHE A 207 25.54 11.38 5.91
N GLU A 208 25.90 11.09 4.66
CA GLU A 208 27.29 11.27 4.19
C GLU A 208 27.74 12.74 4.16
N ASP A 209 26.80 13.69 4.17
CA ASP A 209 27.08 15.14 4.32
C ASP A 209 27.33 15.59 5.77
N GLY A 210 27.27 14.66 6.73
CA GLY A 210 27.49 14.91 8.15
C GLY A 210 26.23 15.27 8.96
N THR A 211 25.06 15.36 8.32
CA THR A 211 23.81 15.63 9.02
C THR A 211 23.41 14.43 9.89
N LYS A 212 23.14 14.64 11.18
CA LYS A 212 22.73 13.56 12.08
C LYS A 212 21.24 13.26 12.00
N TYR A 213 20.86 12.02 12.25
CA TYR A 213 19.47 11.60 12.42
C TYR A 213 19.32 10.61 13.57
N THR A 214 18.08 10.40 14.00
CA THR A 214 17.73 9.40 15.02
C THR A 214 16.49 8.65 14.58
N LEU A 215 16.58 7.32 14.52
CA LEU A 215 15.46 6.42 14.31
C LEU A 215 15.04 5.83 15.66
N ARG A 216 13.87 5.18 15.70
CA ARG A 216 13.43 4.42 16.87
C ARG A 216 12.84 3.07 16.50
N SER A 217 13.16 2.06 17.27
CA SER A 217 12.66 0.69 17.14
C SER A 217 11.67 0.40 18.28
N PRO A 218 10.44 -0.03 17.99
CA PRO A 218 9.44 -0.30 19.01
C PRO A 218 9.73 -1.58 19.79
N LEU A 219 9.36 -1.56 21.08
CA LEU A 219 9.39 -2.67 22.01
C LEU A 219 8.01 -2.78 22.66
N LEU A 220 7.32 -3.90 22.43
CA LEU A 220 6.03 -4.16 23.06
C LEU A 220 6.20 -4.48 24.54
N VAL A 221 5.38 -3.82 25.37
CA VAL A 221 5.35 -4.04 26.82
C VAL A 221 3.93 -4.47 27.19
N PHE A 222 3.78 -5.76 27.50
CA PHE A 222 2.52 -6.32 27.98
C PHE A 222 2.48 -6.28 29.51
N SER A 223 1.30 -6.02 30.06
CA SER A 223 1.05 -6.06 31.50
C SER A 223 -0.39 -6.48 31.80
N ASN A 224 -0.66 -6.85 33.06
CA ASN A 224 -2.00 -7.22 33.54
C ASN A 224 -2.70 -8.29 32.68
N LEU A 225 -1.94 -9.28 32.22
CA LEU A 225 -2.42 -10.38 31.39
C LEU A 225 -3.54 -11.18 32.09
N GLY A 226 -4.72 -11.23 31.48
CA GLY A 226 -5.93 -11.80 32.06
C GLY A 226 -6.05 -13.33 31.97
N TYR A 227 -5.29 -13.98 31.09
CA TYR A 227 -5.45 -15.40 30.73
C TYR A 227 -4.17 -16.22 30.89
N GLY A 228 -3.20 -15.72 31.66
CA GLY A 228 -1.92 -16.37 31.93
C GLY A 228 -0.77 -15.88 31.04
N PRO A 229 0.42 -16.49 31.12
CA PRO A 229 1.54 -16.11 30.28
C PRO A 229 1.29 -16.51 28.81
N PHE A 230 1.91 -15.78 27.89
CA PHE A 230 1.99 -16.20 26.48
C PHE A 230 2.73 -17.54 26.32
N SER A 231 2.46 -18.25 25.23
CA SER A 231 3.31 -19.34 24.77
C SER A 231 4.76 -18.88 24.56
N ASN A 232 5.72 -19.79 24.77
CA ASN A 232 7.16 -19.49 24.64
C ASN A 232 7.58 -19.08 23.22
N ASP A 233 6.81 -19.46 22.21
CA ASP A 233 7.07 -19.21 20.78
C ASP A 233 6.12 -18.17 20.16
N THR A 234 5.46 -17.35 21.00
CA THR A 234 4.57 -16.28 20.57
C THR A 234 5.31 -15.23 19.75
N ARG A 235 4.72 -14.84 18.63
CA ARG A 235 5.19 -13.78 17.75
C ARG A 235 4.20 -12.64 17.74
N THR A 236 4.71 -11.42 17.66
CA THR A 236 3.90 -10.20 17.76
C THR A 236 4.17 -9.28 16.59
N SER A 237 3.12 -8.67 16.05
CA SER A 237 3.23 -7.69 14.96
C SER A 237 2.31 -6.50 15.25
N VAL A 238 2.91 -5.32 15.42
CA VAL A 238 2.16 -4.07 15.64
C VAL A 238 1.64 -3.56 14.31
N ARG A 239 0.36 -3.19 14.27
CA ARG A 239 -0.30 -2.67 13.06
C ARG A 239 -1.07 -1.41 13.40
N VAL A 240 -0.51 -0.26 13.02
CA VAL A 240 -1.23 1.01 12.97
C VAL A 240 -2.31 0.89 11.91
N PRO A 241 -3.54 1.37 12.16
CA PRO A 241 -4.60 1.38 11.17
C PRO A 241 -4.15 2.15 9.91
N PRO A 242 -4.27 1.56 8.70
CA PRO A 242 -4.00 2.29 7.47
C PRO A 242 -5.11 3.32 7.20
N GLN A 243 -4.81 4.34 6.40
CA GLN A 243 -5.85 5.18 5.82
C GLN A 243 -6.74 4.35 4.89
N VAL A 244 -8.01 4.75 4.71
CA VAL A 244 -8.99 3.98 3.93
C VAL A 244 -9.45 4.66 2.64
N ILE A 245 -8.70 5.65 2.15
CA ILE A 245 -8.98 6.35 0.89
C ILE A 245 -8.64 5.51 -0.35
N GLY A 246 -9.45 5.63 -1.40
CA GLY A 246 -9.18 5.06 -2.73
C GLY A 246 -9.20 3.54 -2.82
N LEU A 247 -9.68 2.84 -1.79
CA LEU A 247 -9.63 1.37 -1.75
C LEU A 247 -10.47 0.71 -2.85
N GLY A 248 -11.59 1.33 -3.27
CA GLY A 248 -12.38 0.85 -4.40
C GLY A 248 -11.65 0.89 -5.73
N LEU A 249 -10.77 1.88 -5.93
CA LEU A 249 -9.90 1.94 -7.11
C LEU A 249 -8.88 0.79 -7.10
N LEU A 250 -8.29 0.50 -5.93
CA LEU A 250 -7.33 -0.60 -5.78
C LEU A 250 -8.00 -1.97 -5.96
N GLU A 251 -9.21 -2.16 -5.44
CA GLU A 251 -10.00 -3.38 -5.66
C GLU A 251 -10.35 -3.57 -7.14
N THR A 252 -10.58 -2.47 -7.87
CA THR A 252 -10.94 -2.49 -9.30
C THR A 252 -9.72 -2.71 -10.21
N ILE A 253 -8.49 -2.77 -9.69
CA ILE A 253 -7.31 -3.15 -10.50
C ILE A 253 -7.46 -4.62 -10.92
N PRO A 254 -7.41 -4.94 -12.24
CA PRO A 254 -7.48 -6.32 -12.70
C PRO A 254 -6.38 -7.20 -12.07
N GLU A 255 -6.72 -8.44 -11.73
CA GLU A 255 -5.76 -9.38 -11.10
C GLU A 255 -4.53 -9.63 -11.98
N ASP A 256 -4.73 -9.82 -13.28
CA ASP A 256 -3.65 -10.01 -14.26
C ASP A 256 -2.69 -8.81 -14.31
N THR A 257 -3.18 -7.60 -14.05
CA THR A 257 -2.33 -6.39 -13.95
C THR A 257 -1.37 -6.49 -12.77
N ILE A 258 -1.82 -6.94 -11.60
CA ILE A 258 -0.96 -7.11 -10.42
C ILE A 258 0.02 -8.28 -10.65
N LEU A 259 -0.47 -9.39 -11.17
CA LEU A 259 0.37 -10.57 -11.43
C LEU A 259 1.44 -10.31 -12.49
N ALA A 260 1.18 -9.42 -13.46
CA ALA A 260 2.18 -9.00 -14.45
C ALA A 260 3.32 -8.15 -13.87
N LEU A 261 3.14 -7.56 -12.69
CA LEU A 261 4.18 -6.81 -11.98
C LEU A 261 5.07 -7.72 -11.10
N ALA A 262 4.64 -8.96 -10.84
CA ALA A 262 5.38 -9.87 -9.98
C ALA A 262 6.67 -10.36 -10.65
N ASP A 263 7.76 -10.33 -9.89
CA ASP A 263 9.06 -10.84 -10.29
C ASP A 263 9.77 -11.55 -9.12
N PRO A 264 9.20 -12.65 -8.58
CA PRO A 264 9.73 -13.31 -7.39
C PRO A 264 11.16 -13.87 -7.56
N ASP A 265 11.61 -14.05 -8.80
CA ASP A 265 12.93 -14.59 -9.13
C ASP A 265 13.96 -13.50 -9.52
N ASP A 266 13.61 -12.21 -9.37
CA ASP A 266 14.47 -11.05 -9.74
C ASP A 266 15.08 -11.23 -11.15
N ARG A 267 14.23 -11.46 -12.16
CA ARG A 267 14.66 -11.84 -13.51
C ARG A 267 15.35 -10.70 -14.24
N ASP A 268 15.09 -9.46 -13.85
CA ASP A 268 15.76 -8.28 -14.40
C ASP A 268 17.06 -7.90 -13.65
N GLY A 269 17.34 -8.56 -12.51
CA GLY A 269 18.56 -8.41 -11.73
C GLY A 269 18.69 -7.05 -11.04
N ASN A 270 17.56 -6.40 -10.74
CA ASN A 270 17.53 -5.10 -10.08
C ASN A 270 17.56 -5.23 -8.53
N GLY A 271 17.47 -6.46 -7.99
CA GLY A 271 17.50 -6.76 -6.57
C GLY A 271 16.15 -6.69 -5.86
N ILE A 272 15.04 -6.61 -6.61
CA ILE A 272 13.65 -6.50 -6.11
C ILE A 272 12.91 -7.75 -6.55
N SER A 273 12.33 -8.47 -5.59
CA SER A 273 11.68 -9.77 -5.79
C SER A 273 10.18 -9.73 -5.47
N GLY A 274 9.50 -8.67 -5.92
CA GLY A 274 8.09 -8.41 -5.62
C GLY A 274 7.19 -9.61 -5.97
N ARG A 275 6.37 -10.05 -5.03
CA ARG A 275 5.49 -11.22 -5.23
C ARG A 275 4.09 -11.05 -4.62
N PRO A 276 3.07 -11.74 -5.15
CA PRO A 276 1.74 -11.72 -4.55
C PRO A 276 1.72 -12.48 -3.21
N ASN A 277 0.76 -12.13 -2.35
CA ASN A 277 0.32 -13.00 -1.25
C ASN A 277 -0.97 -13.71 -1.67
N TYR A 278 -1.10 -14.99 -1.33
CA TYR A 278 -2.33 -15.75 -1.58
C TYR A 278 -3.02 -16.10 -0.26
N VAL A 279 -4.30 -15.75 -0.18
CA VAL A 279 -5.13 -15.96 1.00
C VAL A 279 -5.95 -17.23 0.83
N ARG A 280 -5.95 -18.13 1.81
CA ARG A 280 -6.74 -19.36 1.73
C ARG A 280 -8.24 -19.07 1.70
N ASN A 281 -8.95 -19.74 0.79
CA ASN A 281 -10.40 -19.61 0.69
C ASN A 281 -11.10 -20.23 1.92
N LEU A 282 -12.17 -19.60 2.39
CA LEU A 282 -12.91 -20.03 3.58
C LEU A 282 -13.64 -21.38 3.40
N ASN A 283 -13.91 -21.78 2.15
CA ASN A 283 -14.43 -23.11 1.83
C ASN A 283 -13.36 -24.22 1.97
N GLY A 284 -12.12 -23.86 2.31
CA GLY A 284 -10.99 -24.77 2.50
C GLY A 284 -10.26 -25.17 1.21
N ILE A 285 -10.70 -24.74 0.03
CA ILE A 285 -10.19 -25.16 -1.29
C ILE A 285 -9.62 -23.98 -2.07
N GLY A 286 -8.34 -24.08 -2.40
CA GLY A 286 -7.61 -23.06 -3.18
C GLY A 286 -7.33 -21.78 -2.39
N SER A 287 -6.82 -20.79 -3.10
CA SER A 287 -6.49 -19.47 -2.58
C SER A 287 -6.85 -18.38 -3.58
N THR A 288 -6.87 -17.13 -3.14
CA THR A 288 -7.17 -15.96 -3.96
C THR A 288 -6.14 -14.87 -3.68
N LEU A 289 -5.83 -14.06 -4.70
CA LEU A 289 -4.88 -12.95 -4.56
C LEU A 289 -5.32 -12.02 -3.43
N GLY A 290 -4.40 -11.81 -2.49
CA GLY A 290 -4.55 -10.82 -1.44
C GLY A 290 -4.20 -9.41 -1.91
N ARG A 291 -4.92 -8.41 -1.41
CA ARG A 291 -4.81 -7.00 -1.83
C ARG A 291 -4.75 -6.02 -0.66
N PHE A 292 -5.47 -6.32 0.42
CA PHE A 292 -5.67 -5.42 1.56
C PHE A 292 -5.00 -5.92 2.83
N GLY A 293 -4.80 -5.01 3.79
CA GLY A 293 -3.96 -5.23 4.96
C GLY A 293 -2.48 -4.91 4.71
N TRP A 294 -1.69 -4.93 5.78
CA TRP A 294 -0.25 -4.63 5.74
C TRP A 294 0.59 -5.68 5.01
N LYS A 295 0.11 -6.93 4.98
CA LYS A 295 0.75 -8.06 4.28
C LYS A 295 -0.14 -8.63 3.18
N ALA A 296 -1.07 -7.85 2.62
CA ALA A 296 -2.00 -8.31 1.58
C ALA A 296 -2.78 -9.58 2.00
N ASN A 297 -3.27 -9.65 3.23
CA ASN A 297 -3.93 -10.86 3.78
C ASN A 297 -5.47 -10.85 3.64
N ASN A 298 -6.03 -9.87 2.92
CA ASN A 298 -7.45 -9.80 2.58
C ASN A 298 -7.64 -9.63 1.07
N THR A 299 -8.53 -10.41 0.48
CA THR A 299 -8.76 -10.51 -0.97
C THR A 299 -9.53 -9.32 -1.53
N ASP A 300 -10.51 -8.84 -0.77
CA ASP A 300 -11.46 -7.80 -1.17
C ASP A 300 -11.95 -7.04 0.08
N LEU A 301 -12.67 -5.94 -0.14
CA LEU A 301 -13.20 -5.08 0.93
C LEU A 301 -14.32 -5.73 1.73
N THR A 302 -15.01 -6.72 1.18
CA THR A 302 -16.03 -7.48 1.92
C THR A 302 -15.37 -8.38 2.95
N ARG A 303 -14.31 -9.10 2.57
CA ARG A 303 -13.49 -9.90 3.47
C ARG A 303 -12.80 -9.02 4.50
N GLN A 304 -12.16 -7.92 4.07
CA GLN A 304 -11.50 -6.97 4.97
C GLN A 304 -12.46 -6.41 6.03
N SER A 305 -13.66 -5.98 5.61
CA SER A 305 -14.67 -5.46 6.54
C SER A 305 -15.16 -6.56 7.48
N SER A 306 -15.45 -7.75 6.95
CA SER A 306 -15.92 -8.89 7.75
C SER A 306 -14.88 -9.36 8.77
N ALA A 307 -13.60 -9.37 8.41
CA ALA A 307 -12.50 -9.72 9.29
C ALA A 307 -12.25 -8.64 10.36
N ALA A 308 -12.43 -7.35 10.03
CA ALA A 308 -12.35 -6.26 10.99
C ALA A 308 -13.53 -6.28 11.98
N PHE A 309 -14.74 -6.62 11.54
CA PHE A 309 -15.88 -6.82 12.43
C PHE A 309 -15.58 -7.89 13.48
N LEU A 310 -15.08 -9.06 13.08
CA LEU A 310 -14.74 -10.11 14.02
C LEU A 310 -13.52 -9.76 14.88
N GLY A 311 -12.42 -9.33 14.23
CA GLY A 311 -11.13 -9.13 14.89
C GLY A 311 -11.09 -7.89 15.77
N ASP A 312 -11.71 -6.79 15.35
CA ASP A 312 -11.53 -5.48 16.00
C ASP A 312 -12.73 -5.09 16.87
N LEU A 313 -13.94 -5.53 16.49
CA LEU A 313 -15.19 -5.23 17.20
C LEU A 313 -15.78 -6.46 17.91
N GLY A 314 -15.24 -7.67 17.65
CA GLY A 314 -15.76 -8.92 18.20
C GLY A 314 -17.12 -9.35 17.65
N ILE A 315 -17.53 -8.84 16.48
CA ILE A 315 -18.88 -9.05 15.91
C ILE A 315 -18.83 -10.08 14.77
N THR A 316 -19.62 -11.14 14.89
CA THR A 316 -19.72 -12.18 13.85
C THR A 316 -20.49 -11.70 12.62
N SER A 317 -20.08 -12.16 11.44
CA SER A 317 -20.69 -11.84 10.14
C SER A 317 -21.05 -13.11 9.37
N PRO A 318 -21.82 -13.03 8.26
CA PRO A 318 -22.12 -14.20 7.44
C PRO A 318 -20.86 -14.93 6.94
N MET A 319 -19.75 -14.19 6.77
CA MET A 319 -18.47 -14.72 6.31
C MET A 319 -17.65 -15.34 7.46
N PHE A 320 -17.72 -14.76 8.65
CA PHE A 320 -17.02 -15.24 9.85
C PHE A 320 -18.02 -15.41 11.00
N GLN A 321 -18.54 -16.63 11.15
CA GLN A 321 -19.71 -16.91 11.99
C GLN A 321 -19.39 -17.35 13.43
N ASN A 322 -18.10 -17.55 13.74
CA ASN A 322 -17.66 -18.02 15.05
C ASN A 322 -17.07 -16.85 15.83
N GLU A 323 -17.37 -16.80 17.12
CA GLU A 323 -16.79 -15.85 18.06
C GLU A 323 -15.27 -16.01 18.15
N ASN A 324 -14.56 -14.89 18.28
CA ASN A 324 -13.10 -14.87 18.42
C ASN A 324 -12.68 -15.05 19.89
N CYS A 325 -13.12 -16.14 20.51
CA CYS A 325 -12.78 -16.51 21.88
C CYS A 325 -11.96 -17.81 21.91
N THR A 326 -10.84 -17.83 22.63
CA THR A 326 -10.04 -19.06 22.83
C THR A 326 -10.66 -20.01 23.85
N ASP A 327 -10.12 -21.23 23.95
CA ASP A 327 -10.52 -22.20 24.98
C ASP A 327 -10.19 -21.71 26.40
N ALA A 328 -9.16 -20.89 26.57
CA ALA A 328 -8.80 -20.28 27.86
C ALA A 328 -9.82 -19.21 28.31
N GLN A 329 -10.54 -18.62 27.36
CA GLN A 329 -11.46 -17.50 27.58
C GLN A 329 -12.90 -17.98 27.87
N VAL A 330 -13.07 -18.74 28.96
CA VAL A 330 -14.35 -19.37 29.32
C VAL A 330 -15.51 -18.38 29.43
N GLN A 331 -15.28 -17.20 30.03
CA GLN A 331 -16.30 -16.16 30.16
C GLN A 331 -16.66 -15.51 28.82
N CYS A 332 -15.70 -15.37 27.91
CA CYS A 332 -15.94 -14.88 26.55
C CYS A 332 -16.89 -15.82 25.81
N ARG A 333 -16.58 -17.13 25.81
CA ARG A 333 -17.41 -18.17 25.16
C ARG A 333 -18.80 -18.33 25.78
N ALA A 334 -18.92 -18.08 27.08
CA ALA A 334 -20.20 -18.13 27.79
C ALA A 334 -20.97 -16.79 27.72
N SER A 335 -20.35 -15.73 27.19
CA SER A 335 -21.02 -14.45 27.01
C SER A 335 -22.17 -14.64 26.03
N ARG A 336 -23.24 -13.88 26.29
CA ARG A 336 -24.32 -13.78 25.34
C ARG A 336 -23.83 -12.97 24.12
N ASN A 337 -24.38 -13.24 22.95
CA ASN A 337 -24.09 -12.52 21.71
C ASN A 337 -25.37 -11.93 21.07
N GLY A 338 -25.19 -11.09 20.05
CA GLY A 338 -26.25 -10.37 19.34
C GLY A 338 -27.05 -11.19 18.32
N GLY A 339 -26.78 -12.48 18.15
CA GLY A 339 -27.42 -13.33 17.14
C GLY A 339 -26.44 -14.23 16.38
N SER A 340 -26.89 -14.81 15.26
CA SER A 340 -26.06 -15.69 14.43
C SER A 340 -26.42 -15.56 12.93
N PRO A 341 -25.62 -14.82 12.12
CA PRO A 341 -24.55 -13.90 12.55
C PRO A 341 -25.13 -12.64 13.23
N GLU A 342 -24.30 -11.93 13.99
CA GLU A 342 -24.72 -10.71 14.68
C GLU A 342 -24.91 -9.53 13.73
N ILE A 343 -23.99 -9.35 12.77
CA ILE A 343 -24.16 -8.33 11.72
C ILE A 343 -24.75 -8.92 10.45
N ALA A 344 -25.80 -8.29 9.93
CA ALA A 344 -26.45 -8.69 8.69
C ALA A 344 -25.61 -8.36 7.44
N HIS A 345 -25.79 -9.16 6.38
CA HIS A 345 -25.06 -9.02 5.11
C HIS A 345 -25.18 -7.63 4.48
N ASN A 346 -26.36 -7.00 4.53
CA ASN A 346 -26.59 -5.67 3.97
C ASN A 346 -25.75 -4.58 4.65
N ARG A 347 -25.42 -4.73 5.93
CA ARG A 347 -24.54 -3.80 6.66
C ARG A 347 -23.08 -3.98 6.28
N ILE A 348 -22.63 -5.23 6.10
CA ILE A 348 -21.31 -5.54 5.52
C ILE A 348 -21.20 -4.97 4.10
N ALA A 349 -22.25 -5.09 3.28
CA ALA A 349 -22.29 -4.49 1.96
C ALA A 349 -22.23 -2.95 2.03
N ALA A 350 -23.00 -2.33 2.94
CA ALA A 350 -23.00 -0.88 3.13
C ALA A 350 -21.62 -0.34 3.49
N ILE A 351 -20.93 -0.93 4.47
CA ILE A 351 -19.58 -0.49 4.84
C ILE A 351 -18.57 -0.72 3.70
N SER A 352 -18.69 -1.84 2.99
CA SER A 352 -17.81 -2.14 1.85
C SER A 352 -17.99 -1.11 0.74
N ASN A 353 -19.24 -0.71 0.47
CA ASN A 353 -19.55 0.33 -0.51
C ASN A 353 -19.02 1.70 -0.07
N TYR A 354 -19.11 2.03 1.23
CA TYR A 354 -18.47 3.24 1.76
C TYR A 354 -16.97 3.25 1.47
N LEU A 355 -16.24 2.19 1.85
CA LEU A 355 -14.80 2.08 1.61
C LEU A 355 -14.43 2.15 0.11
N LYS A 356 -15.30 1.62 -0.76
CA LYS A 356 -15.12 1.71 -2.22
C LYS A 356 -15.22 3.14 -2.75
N LEU A 357 -16.10 3.94 -2.15
CA LEU A 357 -16.51 5.25 -2.65
C LEU A 357 -15.76 6.43 -2.03
N ILE A 358 -14.81 6.18 -1.11
CA ILE A 358 -13.93 7.23 -0.59
C ILE A 358 -12.94 7.65 -1.68
N ALA A 359 -13.04 8.90 -2.10
CA ALA A 359 -12.18 9.52 -3.09
C ALA A 359 -10.74 9.73 -2.58
N VAL A 360 -9.83 9.90 -3.52
CA VAL A 360 -8.42 10.19 -3.28
C VAL A 360 -8.21 11.71 -3.37
N PRO A 361 -7.47 12.35 -2.44
CA PRO A 361 -7.16 13.77 -2.57
C PRO A 361 -6.24 14.02 -3.77
N ALA A 362 -6.34 15.20 -4.36
CA ALA A 362 -5.52 15.60 -5.49
C ALA A 362 -4.06 15.77 -5.07
N ARG A 363 -3.14 15.48 -5.99
CA ARG A 363 -1.74 15.86 -5.82
C ARG A 363 -1.63 17.39 -5.83
N ARG A 364 -0.87 17.93 -4.88
CA ARG A 364 -0.71 19.39 -4.69
C ARG A 364 0.53 19.87 -5.43
N LYS A 365 0.48 21.04 -6.09
CA LYS A 365 1.66 21.69 -6.71
C LYS A 365 2.47 20.75 -7.64
N ALA A 366 1.78 19.98 -8.48
CA ALA A 366 2.39 18.92 -9.29
C ALA A 366 3.44 19.44 -10.30
N ASP A 367 3.27 20.67 -10.80
CA ASP A 367 4.15 21.35 -11.75
C ASP A 367 5.27 22.18 -11.10
N ASN A 368 5.31 22.24 -9.76
CA ASN A 368 6.30 23.03 -9.05
C ASN A 368 7.72 22.44 -9.23
N GLU A 369 8.69 23.30 -9.52
CA GLU A 369 10.08 22.88 -9.79
C GLU A 369 10.69 22.03 -8.67
N SER A 370 10.50 22.41 -7.40
CA SER A 370 11.01 21.62 -6.27
C SER A 370 10.36 20.24 -6.18
N VAL A 371 9.09 20.13 -6.55
CA VAL A 371 8.34 18.86 -6.54
C VAL A 371 8.82 17.97 -7.69
N LEU A 372 9.08 18.54 -8.87
CA LEU A 372 9.62 17.81 -10.02
C LEU A 372 11.06 17.33 -9.79
N LEU A 373 11.90 18.15 -9.14
CA LEU A 373 13.24 17.73 -8.70
C LEU A 373 13.16 16.57 -7.70
N GLY A 374 12.21 16.61 -6.75
CA GLY A 374 11.97 15.50 -5.84
C GLY A 374 11.47 14.23 -6.54
N LYS A 375 10.56 14.36 -7.52
CA LYS A 375 10.09 13.25 -8.36
C LYS A 375 11.27 12.63 -9.11
N LYS A 376 12.17 13.45 -9.66
CA LYS A 376 13.40 12.96 -10.32
C LYS A 376 14.26 12.13 -9.36
N ILE A 377 14.50 12.61 -8.14
CA ILE A 377 15.25 11.88 -7.12
C ILE A 377 14.55 10.56 -6.77
N PHE A 378 13.24 10.56 -6.57
CA PHE A 378 12.45 9.35 -6.30
C PHE A 378 12.62 8.28 -7.40
N PHE A 379 12.65 8.71 -8.67
CA PHE A 379 12.84 7.82 -9.81
C PHE A 379 14.28 7.32 -9.91
N GLN A 380 15.27 8.20 -9.70
CA GLN A 380 16.69 7.86 -9.75
C GLN A 380 17.14 6.96 -8.59
N ALA A 381 16.53 7.12 -7.41
CA ALA A 381 16.78 6.27 -6.26
C ALA A 381 16.21 4.86 -6.44
N GLY A 382 15.31 4.62 -7.40
CA GLY A 382 14.67 3.32 -7.62
C GLY A 382 13.37 3.11 -6.83
N CYS A 383 12.90 4.11 -6.06
CA CYS A 383 11.68 3.98 -5.24
C CYS A 383 10.45 3.58 -6.06
N LYS A 384 10.37 4.05 -7.30
CA LYS A 384 9.26 3.76 -8.24
C LYS A 384 9.10 2.28 -8.59
N ASN A 385 10.12 1.45 -8.36
CA ASN A 385 10.11 0.04 -8.75
C ASN A 385 9.14 -0.78 -7.91
N CYS A 386 8.91 -0.40 -6.65
CA CYS A 386 7.81 -0.92 -5.81
C CYS A 386 6.64 0.07 -5.75
N HIS A 387 6.96 1.37 -5.59
CA HIS A 387 5.95 2.43 -5.55
C HIS A 387 5.53 2.87 -6.96
N LEU A 388 4.92 1.95 -7.72
CA LEU A 388 4.56 2.14 -9.12
C LEU A 388 3.64 3.37 -9.32
N PRO A 389 4.08 4.40 -10.07
CA PRO A 389 3.39 5.68 -10.11
C PRO A 389 2.01 5.68 -10.76
N LYS A 390 1.71 4.75 -11.67
CA LYS A 390 0.49 4.78 -12.50
C LYS A 390 -0.03 3.37 -12.76
N ILE A 391 -1.32 3.18 -12.55
CA ILE A 391 -2.02 1.92 -12.83
C ILE A 391 -3.37 2.24 -13.48
N GLN A 392 -3.84 1.34 -14.33
CA GLN A 392 -5.17 1.42 -14.95
C GLN A 392 -6.16 0.53 -14.18
N THR A 393 -7.30 1.09 -13.77
CA THR A 393 -8.39 0.28 -13.19
C THR A 393 -9.19 -0.42 -14.29
N GLY A 394 -9.81 -1.54 -13.94
CA GLY A 394 -10.68 -2.34 -14.80
C GLY A 394 -12.12 -1.81 -14.84
N LEU A 395 -13.06 -2.69 -15.20
CA LEU A 395 -14.49 -2.39 -15.20
C LEU A 395 -15.12 -2.70 -13.85
N ASN A 396 -15.96 -1.79 -13.37
CA ASN A 396 -16.80 -1.96 -12.19
C ASN A 396 -18.24 -1.57 -12.53
N GLU A 397 -19.10 -2.57 -12.73
CA GLU A 397 -20.49 -2.36 -13.16
C GLU A 397 -21.36 -1.68 -12.09
N SER A 398 -21.03 -1.88 -10.80
CA SER A 398 -21.77 -1.30 -9.69
C SER A 398 -21.43 0.18 -9.46
N PHE A 399 -20.19 0.57 -9.75
CA PHE A 399 -19.66 1.92 -9.55
C PHE A 399 -18.85 2.36 -10.77
N PRO A 400 -19.51 2.86 -11.84
CA PRO A 400 -18.84 3.30 -13.06
C PRO A 400 -17.72 4.34 -12.84
N GLU A 401 -17.81 5.16 -11.79
CA GLU A 401 -16.78 6.13 -11.39
C GLU A 401 -15.43 5.48 -11.01
N LEU A 402 -15.42 4.21 -10.61
CA LEU A 402 -14.20 3.43 -10.35
C LEU A 402 -13.61 2.82 -11.63
N SER A 403 -14.37 2.81 -12.72
CA SER A 403 -14.03 2.08 -13.93
C SER A 403 -13.08 2.85 -14.83
N ASN A 404 -12.16 2.13 -15.47
CA ASN A 404 -11.27 2.65 -16.50
C ASN A 404 -10.55 3.97 -16.13
N GLN A 405 -10.22 4.13 -14.85
CA GLN A 405 -9.45 5.27 -14.34
C GLN A 405 -7.96 5.00 -14.50
N THR A 406 -7.24 5.98 -15.04
CA THR A 406 -5.78 6.04 -14.87
C THR A 406 -5.49 6.67 -13.52
N ILE A 407 -5.12 5.85 -12.54
CA ILE A 407 -4.86 6.24 -11.16
C ILE A 407 -3.36 6.37 -10.91
N ARG A 408 -2.98 7.10 -9.85
CA ARG A 408 -1.59 7.28 -9.41
C ARG A 408 -1.39 6.94 -7.94
N PRO A 409 -1.44 5.65 -7.58
CA PRO A 409 -1.45 5.23 -6.18
C PRO A 409 -0.04 5.09 -5.60
N TYR A 410 1.01 4.99 -6.44
CA TYR A 410 2.39 4.74 -6.01
C TYR A 410 2.52 3.44 -5.20
N THR A 411 2.05 2.34 -5.79
CA THR A 411 2.11 0.99 -5.23
C THR A 411 1.89 -0.03 -6.35
N ASP A 412 2.55 -1.17 -6.25
CA ASP A 412 2.31 -2.37 -7.06
C ASP A 412 1.39 -3.40 -6.37
N LEU A 413 1.03 -3.17 -5.10
CA LEU A 413 0.29 -4.07 -4.22
C LEU A 413 0.99 -5.42 -3.93
N LEU A 414 2.28 -5.55 -4.23
CA LEU A 414 3.06 -6.76 -4.00
C LEU A 414 3.75 -6.74 -2.63
N LEU A 415 4.16 -7.93 -2.17
CA LEU A 415 5.03 -8.12 -1.03
C LEU A 415 6.49 -7.92 -1.43
N HIS A 416 7.23 -7.22 -0.58
CA HIS A 416 8.68 -7.02 -0.71
C HIS A 416 9.38 -7.27 0.62
N ASP A 417 10.58 -7.85 0.57
CA ASP A 417 11.44 -7.97 1.75
C ASP A 417 12.01 -6.59 2.13
N MET A 418 11.55 -6.05 3.25
CA MET A 418 11.95 -4.72 3.75
C MET A 418 13.13 -4.78 4.74
N GLY A 419 13.78 -5.93 4.86
CA GLY A 419 14.96 -6.17 5.68
C GLY A 419 14.68 -6.39 7.17
N GLU A 420 15.72 -6.81 7.89
CA GLU A 420 15.66 -7.13 9.33
C GLU A 420 15.17 -5.96 10.19
N GLY A 421 15.46 -4.72 9.79
CA GLY A 421 15.01 -3.53 10.53
C GLY A 421 13.49 -3.43 10.62
N LEU A 422 12.75 -3.94 9.64
CA LEU A 422 11.29 -3.93 9.59
C LEU A 422 10.67 -5.32 9.76
N ALA A 423 11.45 -6.32 10.17
CA ALA A 423 10.93 -7.66 10.40
C ALA A 423 10.04 -7.71 11.64
N ASP A 424 8.83 -8.26 11.52
CA ASP A 424 7.99 -8.67 12.66
C ASP A 424 8.13 -10.16 13.00
N ASN A 425 8.90 -10.90 12.18
CA ASN A 425 9.12 -12.34 12.27
C ASN A 425 7.83 -13.20 12.25
N ARG A 426 6.66 -12.60 12.03
CA ARG A 426 5.36 -13.26 12.07
C ARG A 426 4.90 -13.62 10.65
N PRO A 427 4.61 -14.91 10.35
CA PRO A 427 4.01 -15.29 9.08
C PRO A 427 2.56 -14.79 8.98
N ASP A 428 2.08 -14.45 7.79
CA ASP A 428 0.70 -14.02 7.53
C ASP A 428 0.25 -14.49 6.14
N GLU A 429 -0.58 -15.52 6.10
CA GLU A 429 -0.80 -16.34 4.91
C GLU A 429 0.54 -16.86 4.37
N GLU A 430 0.92 -16.51 3.13
CA GLU A 430 2.22 -16.86 2.55
C GLU A 430 3.31 -15.82 2.81
N ALA A 431 2.98 -14.65 3.36
CA ALA A 431 3.97 -13.62 3.69
C ALA A 431 4.83 -14.06 4.88
N ASN A 432 6.14 -13.89 4.77
CA ASN A 432 7.07 -14.13 5.86
C ASN A 432 7.20 -12.90 6.78
N GLY A 433 8.06 -12.99 7.79
CA GLY A 433 8.24 -11.95 8.79
C GLY A 433 8.88 -10.64 8.32
N ARG A 434 9.53 -10.63 7.16
CA ARG A 434 10.24 -9.47 6.58
C ARG A 434 9.47 -8.81 5.45
N GLU A 435 8.45 -9.49 4.96
CA GLU A 435 7.68 -9.06 3.81
C GLU A 435 6.52 -8.14 4.18
N TRP A 436 6.40 -7.04 3.45
CA TRP A 436 5.32 -6.08 3.58
C TRP A 436 4.75 -5.73 2.23
N ARG A 437 3.43 -5.51 2.17
CA ARG A 437 2.79 -5.00 0.97
C ARG A 437 3.18 -3.54 0.78
N THR A 438 3.56 -3.14 -0.44
CA THR A 438 3.80 -1.72 -0.75
C THR A 438 2.52 -0.90 -0.50
N PRO A 439 2.46 0.01 0.49
CA PRO A 439 1.26 0.83 0.71
C PRO A 439 1.16 1.93 -0.36
N PRO A 440 -0.05 2.31 -0.82
CA PRO A 440 -0.20 3.47 -1.71
C PRO A 440 0.27 4.75 -1.00
N LEU A 441 0.96 5.63 -1.73
CA LEU A 441 1.47 6.90 -1.20
C LEU A 441 0.53 8.09 -1.43
N TRP A 442 -0.61 7.91 -2.09
CA TRP A 442 -1.60 8.98 -2.22
C TRP A 442 -2.05 9.52 -0.86
N GLY A 443 -2.25 10.82 -0.74
CA GLY A 443 -2.63 11.47 0.52
C GLY A 443 -1.55 11.49 1.62
N ILE A 444 -0.35 10.93 1.41
CA ILE A 444 0.70 10.86 2.45
C ILE A 444 1.12 12.24 2.96
N GLY A 445 1.06 13.27 2.10
CA GLY A 445 1.36 14.64 2.49
C GLY A 445 0.26 15.34 3.29
N LEU A 446 -0.90 14.71 3.49
CA LEU A 446 -2.02 15.22 4.29
C LEU A 446 -2.15 14.53 5.65
N PHE A 447 -1.24 13.62 6.02
CA PHE A 447 -1.34 12.89 7.29
C PHE A 447 -1.34 13.82 8.50
N GLU A 448 -0.52 14.87 8.50
CA GLU A 448 -0.48 15.83 9.60
C GLU A 448 -1.82 16.56 9.76
N GLU A 449 -2.41 16.98 8.65
CA GLU A 449 -3.68 17.72 8.63
C GLU A 449 -4.89 16.84 9.01
N VAL A 450 -4.91 15.58 8.57
CA VAL A 450 -6.03 14.66 8.83
C VAL A 450 -5.88 13.96 10.19
N ASN A 451 -4.68 13.51 10.54
CA ASN A 451 -4.45 12.67 11.73
C ASN A 451 -3.93 13.49 12.93
N GLY A 452 -3.43 14.71 12.72
CA GLY A 452 -2.74 15.48 13.76
C GLY A 452 -1.31 15.02 14.06
N HIS A 453 -0.76 14.09 13.26
CA HIS A 453 0.59 13.55 13.45
C HIS A 453 1.22 13.03 12.15
N THR A 454 2.54 12.78 12.16
CA THR A 454 3.33 12.32 11.01
C THR A 454 4.01 10.96 11.26
N ARG A 455 3.23 9.95 11.67
CA ARG A 455 3.76 8.64 12.07
C ARG A 455 3.58 7.65 10.93
N TYR A 456 4.67 7.07 10.45
CA TYR A 456 4.72 6.24 9.24
C TYR A 456 5.15 4.79 9.53
N LEU A 457 5.06 3.95 8.48
CA LEU A 457 5.29 2.50 8.51
C LEU A 457 4.16 1.73 9.20
N HIS A 458 4.28 0.41 9.24
CA HIS A 458 3.24 -0.51 9.75
C HIS A 458 2.99 -0.36 11.25
N ASP A 459 3.98 0.10 12.02
CA ASP A 459 3.94 0.23 13.48
C ASP A 459 4.10 1.68 13.97
N GLY A 460 4.04 2.65 13.05
CA GLY A 460 4.12 4.07 13.38
C GLY A 460 5.48 4.52 13.91
N ARG A 461 6.56 3.73 13.78
CA ARG A 461 7.87 4.06 14.37
C ARG A 461 8.50 5.30 13.75
N ALA A 462 8.31 5.57 12.46
CA ALA A 462 8.95 6.71 11.80
C ALA A 462 8.18 8.00 12.09
N ARG A 463 8.84 9.03 12.64
CA ARG A 463 8.24 10.33 13.01
C ARG A 463 8.11 11.31 11.84
N ASN A 464 8.78 11.02 10.73
CA ASN A 464 8.74 11.82 9.52
C ASN A 464 9.07 10.92 8.31
N LEU A 465 8.86 11.46 7.10
CA LEU A 465 9.10 10.73 5.84
C LEU A 465 10.56 10.31 5.67
N MET A 466 11.52 11.12 6.15
CA MET A 466 12.93 10.78 6.04
C MET A 466 13.29 9.60 6.95
N GLU A 467 12.81 9.56 8.19
CA GLU A 467 12.94 8.38 9.05
C GLU A 467 12.31 7.14 8.40
N ALA A 468 11.15 7.29 7.75
CA ALA A 468 10.49 6.18 7.06
C ALA A 468 11.38 5.61 5.93
N ILE A 469 11.97 6.48 5.11
CA ILE A 469 12.93 6.09 4.06
C ILE A 469 14.14 5.37 4.68
N LEU A 470 14.71 5.90 5.76
CA LEU A 470 15.90 5.34 6.40
C LEU A 470 15.65 3.97 7.08
N TRP A 471 14.40 3.62 7.33
CA TRP A 471 14.01 2.28 7.80
C TRP A 471 13.96 1.23 6.68
N HIS A 472 13.94 1.64 5.41
CA HIS A 472 13.92 0.70 4.30
C HIS A 472 15.24 -0.09 4.23
N GLY A 473 15.16 -1.41 4.28
CA GLY A 473 16.28 -2.32 4.03
C GLY A 473 15.89 -3.37 3.00
N GLY A 474 16.56 -4.53 3.02
CA GLY A 474 16.24 -5.64 2.12
C GLY A 474 16.34 -5.22 0.66
N GLU A 475 15.26 -5.41 -0.11
CA GLU A 475 15.16 -5.03 -1.51
C GLU A 475 15.34 -3.51 -1.74
N SER A 476 15.02 -2.70 -0.73
CA SER A 476 15.12 -1.23 -0.80
C SER A 476 16.43 -0.66 -0.24
N GLU A 477 17.41 -1.52 0.10
CA GLU A 477 18.69 -1.09 0.68
C GLU A 477 19.47 -0.15 -0.25
N SER A 478 19.46 -0.43 -1.56
CA SER A 478 20.10 0.42 -2.58
C SER A 478 19.49 1.82 -2.62
N SER A 479 18.15 1.90 -2.61
CA SER A 479 17.38 3.15 -2.54
C SER A 479 17.73 3.97 -1.30
N LYS A 480 17.74 3.35 -0.11
CA LYS A 480 18.15 4.02 1.13
C LYS A 480 19.57 4.56 1.04
N ASN A 481 20.52 3.76 0.55
CA ASN A 481 21.92 4.15 0.43
C ASN A 481 22.14 5.28 -0.59
N TYR A 482 21.31 5.37 -1.63
CA TYR A 482 21.29 6.52 -2.52
C TYR A 482 20.86 7.80 -1.78
N ILE A 483 19.81 7.73 -0.95
CA ILE A 483 19.32 8.87 -0.17
C ILE A 483 20.30 9.33 0.91
N LEU A 484 21.05 8.40 1.53
CA LEU A 484 22.09 8.71 2.51
C LEU A 484 23.20 9.62 1.95
N LYS A 485 23.42 9.58 0.62
CA LYS A 485 24.43 10.34 -0.11
C LYS A 485 23.99 11.74 -0.56
N LEU A 486 22.69 11.97 -0.62
CA LEU A 486 22.15 13.26 -1.05
C LEU A 486 22.52 14.34 -0.05
N ASP A 487 22.65 15.59 -0.50
CA ASP A 487 22.78 16.73 0.40
C ASP A 487 21.42 17.16 0.99
N VAL A 488 21.45 18.10 1.94
CA VAL A 488 20.24 18.62 2.59
C VAL A 488 19.21 19.20 1.60
N ARG A 489 19.65 19.77 0.48
CA ARG A 489 18.77 20.40 -0.50
C ARG A 489 18.02 19.34 -1.31
N ASP A 490 18.74 18.34 -1.80
CA ASP A 490 18.14 17.24 -2.57
C ASP A 490 17.19 16.41 -1.70
N ARG A 491 17.56 16.17 -0.43
CA ARG A 491 16.65 15.54 0.54
C ARG A 491 15.37 16.36 0.75
N ALA A 492 15.47 17.69 0.81
CA ALA A 492 14.30 18.56 0.91
C ALA A 492 13.41 18.51 -0.34
N HIS A 493 14.01 18.45 -1.54
CA HIS A 493 13.25 18.27 -2.79
C HIS A 493 12.49 16.95 -2.79
N LEU A 494 13.11 15.83 -2.40
CA LEU A 494 12.43 14.53 -2.26
C LEU A 494 11.26 14.59 -1.27
N VAL A 495 11.46 15.19 -0.10
CA VAL A 495 10.39 15.34 0.90
C VAL A 495 9.26 16.22 0.35
N ASN A 496 9.55 17.28 -0.41
CA ASN A 496 8.54 18.12 -1.04
C ASN A 496 7.72 17.34 -2.08
N PHE A 497 8.35 16.44 -2.84
CA PHE A 497 7.63 15.53 -3.74
C PHE A 497 6.69 14.61 -2.95
N LEU A 498 7.17 13.93 -1.91
CA LEU A 498 6.31 13.04 -1.12
C LEU A 498 5.17 13.81 -0.43
N LYS A 499 5.45 15.02 0.09
CA LYS A 499 4.41 15.90 0.66
C LYS A 499 3.43 16.45 -0.38
N SER A 500 3.79 16.40 -1.67
CA SER A 500 2.87 16.75 -2.76
C SER A 500 1.80 15.68 -2.96
N LEU A 501 2.11 14.41 -2.61
CA LEU A 501 1.26 13.25 -2.83
C LEU A 501 0.09 13.14 -1.86
#